data_AF-A0AAE3G1M2-F1
#
_entry.id   AF-A0AAE3G1M2-F1
#
_cell.length_a   1.000
_cell.length_b   1.000
_cell.length_c   1.000
_cell.angle_alpha   90.00
_cell.angle_beta   90.00
_cell.angle_gamma   90.00
#
_symmetry.space_group_name_H-M   'P 1'
#
loop_
_entity.id
_entity.type
_entity.pdbx_description
1 polymer ?
#
loop_
_entity_poly.entity_id
_entity_poly.type
_entity_poly.pdbx_seq_one_letter_code
_entity_poly.pdbx_strand_id
1 'polypeptide(L)'
;MLRRKNNKNSKQARAMVRITNEAIALRDEILALDGGERAQVMALCAYTYKQLFGRHAQIRNVFLAPESAPRRLIEATASGIDQVSRKNGRPLKLVADGQGNAGAVLPAFVAAHVRRLGLALKAWRLLVESGLAIDARAPVREAWSALAQDEPALLAAFAALRAIEAENAALAAEPERAPTVFSKLEDSDWLSLCATLPLAGEAAESSSAA
;
A
#
# COMPACT_ATOMS: atom_id res chain seq x y z
N MET A 1 26.63 -29.54 16.93
CA MET A 1 25.31 -29.10 16.41
C MET A 1 24.78 -27.76 16.95
N LEU A 2 25.48 -27.03 17.84
CA LEU A 2 24.97 -25.82 18.51
C LEU A 2 25.05 -24.50 17.71
N ARG A 3 25.86 -24.41 16.65
CA ARG A 3 26.06 -23.16 15.87
C ARG A 3 24.85 -22.72 15.02
N ARG A 4 23.92 -23.63 14.68
CA ARG A 4 22.77 -23.30 13.80
C ARG A 4 21.63 -22.55 14.52
N LYS A 5 21.50 -22.64 15.85
CA LYS A 5 20.43 -21.94 16.61
C LYS A 5 20.73 -20.45 16.81
N ASN A 6 21.98 -20.06 17.10
CA ASN A 6 22.34 -18.64 17.28
C ASN A 6 22.17 -17.78 16.01
N ASN A 7 22.30 -18.38 14.82
CA ASN A 7 22.18 -17.65 13.55
C ASN A 7 20.73 -17.39 13.11
N LYS A 8 19.75 -18.14 13.65
CA LYS A 8 18.33 -17.90 13.34
C LYS A 8 17.75 -16.75 14.16
N ASN A 9 18.10 -16.68 15.45
CA ASN A 9 17.65 -15.62 16.34
C ASN A 9 18.17 -14.25 15.91
N SER A 10 19.41 -14.17 15.43
CA SER A 10 19.99 -12.92 14.93
C SER A 10 19.31 -12.41 13.65
N LYS A 11 18.94 -13.30 12.72
CA LYS A 11 18.22 -12.93 11.49
C LYS A 11 16.82 -12.42 11.79
N GLN A 12 16.11 -13.06 12.72
CA GLN A 12 14.77 -12.63 13.12
C GLN A 12 14.79 -11.26 13.79
N ALA A 13 15.70 -11.04 14.73
CA ALA A 13 15.84 -9.73 15.38
C ALA A 13 16.14 -8.62 14.37
N ARG A 14 17.05 -8.86 13.41
CA ARG A 14 17.34 -7.91 12.33
C ARG A 14 16.12 -7.62 11.44
N ALA A 15 15.31 -8.64 11.15
CA ALA A 15 14.09 -8.45 10.37
C ALA A 15 13.07 -7.58 11.11
N MET A 16 12.90 -7.76 12.42
CA MET A 16 11.98 -6.96 13.23
C MET A 16 12.43 -5.49 13.33
N VAL A 17 13.73 -5.25 13.54
CA VAL A 17 14.30 -3.89 13.54
C VAL A 17 14.10 -3.22 12.18
N ARG A 18 14.34 -3.95 11.08
CA ARG A 18 14.10 -3.45 9.72
C ARG A 18 12.63 -3.03 9.53
N ILE A 19 11.68 -3.91 9.87
CA ILE A 19 10.24 -3.63 9.73
C ILE A 19 9.85 -2.38 10.53
N THR A 20 10.36 -2.25 11.76
CA THR A 20 10.09 -1.10 12.63
C THR A 20 10.61 0.20 12.03
N ASN A 21 11.86 0.21 11.55
CA ASN A 21 12.43 1.40 10.90
C ASN A 21 11.68 1.77 9.61
N GLU A 22 11.27 0.78 8.82
CA GLU A 22 10.48 1.02 7.60
C GLU A 22 9.08 1.54 7.91
N ALA A 23 8.47 1.13 9.02
CA ALA A 23 7.20 1.66 9.51
C ALA A 23 7.31 3.12 9.97
N ILE A 24 8.37 3.47 10.71
CA ILE A 24 8.66 4.85 11.09
C ILE A 24 8.84 5.72 9.84
N ALA A 25 9.65 5.25 8.88
CA ALA A 25 9.88 5.97 7.64
C ALA A 25 8.61 6.13 6.79
N LEU A 26 7.76 5.10 6.74
CA LEU A 26 6.45 5.22 6.06
C LEU A 26 5.59 6.28 6.73
N ARG A 27 5.46 6.24 8.06
CA ARG A 27 4.68 7.23 8.81
C ARG A 27 5.16 8.64 8.50
N ASP A 28 6.45 8.90 8.64
CA ASP A 28 7.01 10.23 8.41
C ASP A 28 6.76 10.70 6.98
N GLU A 29 6.89 9.80 6.00
CA GLU A 29 6.62 10.10 4.60
C GLU A 29 5.13 10.39 4.34
N ILE A 30 4.20 9.68 4.98
CA ILE A 30 2.75 9.93 4.88
C ILE A 30 2.38 11.25 5.55
N LEU A 31 2.92 11.55 6.73
CA LEU A 31 2.66 12.81 7.45
C LEU A 31 3.18 14.04 6.69
N ALA A 32 4.22 13.87 5.87
CA ALA A 32 4.77 14.94 5.03
C ALA A 32 3.94 15.24 3.77
N LEU A 33 3.01 14.36 3.38
CA LEU A 33 2.10 14.60 2.26
C LEU A 33 1.05 15.65 2.63
N ASP A 34 0.57 16.42 1.65
CA ASP A 34 -0.64 17.23 1.84
C ASP A 34 -1.91 16.35 1.89
N GLY A 35 -3.04 16.94 2.30
CA GLY A 35 -4.30 16.18 2.46
C GLY A 35 -4.84 15.59 1.15
N GLY A 36 -4.61 16.24 0.01
CA GLY A 36 -5.02 15.72 -1.29
C GLY A 36 -4.17 14.52 -1.72
N GLU A 37 -2.86 14.59 -1.48
CA GLU A 37 -1.94 13.48 -1.71
C GLU A 37 -2.24 12.29 -0.79
N ARG A 38 -2.52 12.52 0.51
CA ARG A 38 -2.94 11.46 1.44
C ARG A 38 -4.26 10.81 0.99
N ALA A 39 -5.25 11.60 0.58
CA ALA A 39 -6.50 11.06 0.04
C ALA A 39 -6.29 10.22 -1.23
N GLN A 40 -5.37 10.59 -2.12
CA GLN A 40 -5.00 9.74 -3.27
C GLN A 40 -4.32 8.44 -2.85
N VAL A 41 -3.43 8.47 -1.85
CA VAL A 41 -2.82 7.24 -1.31
C VAL A 41 -3.88 6.35 -0.68
N MET A 42 -4.83 6.92 0.09
CA MET A 42 -5.95 6.21 0.70
C MET A 42 -6.84 5.52 -0.37
N ALA A 43 -7.19 6.25 -1.43
CA ALA A 43 -7.91 5.68 -2.57
C ALA A 43 -7.14 4.51 -3.20
N LEU A 44 -5.83 4.66 -3.43
CA LEU A 44 -4.99 3.59 -3.97
C LEU A 44 -4.88 2.39 -3.03
N CYS A 45 -4.88 2.58 -1.71
CA CYS A 45 -5.00 1.49 -0.73
C CYS A 45 -6.30 0.71 -0.92
N ALA A 46 -7.44 1.41 -1.03
CA ALA A 46 -8.76 0.81 -1.23
C ALA A 46 -8.83 0.00 -2.53
N TYR A 47 -8.31 0.58 -3.61
CA TYR A 47 -8.24 -0.05 -4.92
C TYR A 47 -7.37 -1.31 -4.92
N THR A 48 -6.14 -1.21 -4.40
CA THR A 48 -5.20 -2.36 -4.36
C THR A 48 -5.75 -3.48 -3.48
N TYR A 49 -6.47 -3.16 -2.40
CA TYR A 49 -7.14 -4.16 -1.58
C TYR A 49 -8.22 -4.93 -2.34
N LYS A 50 -9.10 -4.23 -3.07
CA LYS A 50 -10.12 -4.86 -3.92
C LYS A 50 -9.49 -5.80 -4.95
N GLN A 51 -8.45 -5.34 -5.64
CA GLN A 51 -7.82 -6.08 -6.74
C GLN A 51 -7.01 -7.29 -6.27
N LEU A 52 -6.21 -7.11 -5.23
CA LEU A 52 -5.25 -8.12 -4.80
C LEU A 52 -5.86 -9.10 -3.79
N PHE A 53 -6.79 -8.64 -2.95
CA PHE A 53 -7.12 -9.33 -1.69
C PHE A 53 -8.62 -9.57 -1.48
N GLY A 54 -9.49 -8.85 -2.18
CA GLY A 54 -10.95 -8.97 -2.04
C GLY A 54 -11.55 -10.35 -2.37
N ARG A 55 -10.79 -11.24 -3.05
CA ARG A 55 -11.27 -12.56 -3.49
C ARG A 55 -10.90 -13.73 -2.57
N HIS A 56 -10.04 -13.51 -1.56
CA HIS A 56 -9.53 -14.59 -0.72
C HIS A 56 -9.75 -14.31 0.77
N ALA A 57 -10.77 -14.93 1.37
CA ALA A 57 -11.15 -14.73 2.78
C ALA A 57 -9.99 -14.95 3.77
N GLN A 58 -9.12 -15.93 3.52
CA GLN A 58 -7.94 -16.19 4.36
C GLN A 58 -6.93 -15.04 4.34
N ILE A 59 -6.76 -14.39 3.19
CA ILE A 59 -5.82 -13.27 3.03
C ILE A 59 -6.41 -12.01 3.70
N ARG A 60 -7.72 -11.79 3.60
CA ARG A 60 -8.42 -10.70 4.28
C ARG A 60 -8.15 -10.68 5.79
N ASN A 61 -8.20 -11.84 6.45
CA ASN A 61 -7.96 -11.92 7.89
C ASN A 61 -6.55 -11.49 8.31
N VAL A 62 -5.55 -11.65 7.43
CA VAL A 62 -4.17 -11.21 7.68
C VAL A 62 -4.08 -9.68 7.74
N PHE A 63 -4.90 -8.98 6.96
CA PHE A 63 -4.94 -7.52 6.97
C PHE A 63 -5.70 -6.95 8.17
N LEU A 64 -6.75 -7.64 8.61
CA LEU A 64 -7.59 -7.20 9.72
C LEU A 64 -6.97 -7.50 11.09
N ALA A 65 -6.28 -8.63 11.22
CA ALA A 65 -5.67 -9.08 12.48
C ALA A 65 -4.30 -9.74 12.22
N PRO A 66 -3.30 -8.97 11.75
CA PRO A 66 -1.99 -9.51 11.37
C PRO A 66 -1.29 -10.21 12.53
N GLU A 67 -1.50 -9.78 13.78
CA GLU A 67 -0.95 -10.41 14.98
C GLU A 67 -1.52 -11.80 15.29
N SER A 68 -2.74 -12.07 14.81
CA SER A 68 -3.40 -13.38 14.98
C SER A 68 -3.09 -14.33 13.82
N ALA A 69 -2.47 -13.83 12.75
CA ALA A 69 -2.19 -14.63 11.57
C ALA A 69 -0.94 -15.53 11.76
N PRO A 70 -0.93 -16.75 11.19
CA PRO A 70 0.27 -17.57 11.18
C PRO A 70 1.42 -16.87 10.46
N ARG A 71 2.62 -16.91 11.07
CA ARG A 71 3.83 -16.29 10.50
C ARG A 71 4.06 -16.58 9.01
N ARG A 72 3.88 -17.83 8.58
CA ARG A 72 4.07 -18.23 7.18
C ARG A 72 3.12 -17.49 6.24
N LEU A 73 1.88 -17.25 6.70
CA LEU A 73 0.88 -16.53 5.93
C LEU A 73 1.21 -15.04 5.86
N ILE A 74 1.67 -14.44 6.97
CA ILE A 74 2.18 -13.06 6.98
C ILE A 74 3.33 -12.90 5.98
N GLU A 75 4.33 -13.78 6.03
CA GLU A 75 5.50 -13.74 5.15
C GLU A 75 5.09 -13.95 3.67
N ALA A 76 4.16 -14.86 3.39
CA ALA A 76 3.65 -15.09 2.04
C ALA A 76 2.87 -13.89 1.49
N THR A 77 1.98 -13.30 2.29
CA THR A 77 1.18 -12.12 1.91
C THR A 77 2.09 -10.91 1.68
N ALA A 78 3.03 -10.64 2.59
CA ALA A 78 4.01 -9.56 2.44
C ALA A 78 4.88 -9.75 1.17
N SER A 79 5.32 -10.98 0.90
CA SER A 79 6.06 -11.32 -0.33
C SER A 79 5.22 -11.10 -1.59
N GLY A 80 3.93 -11.44 -1.56
CA GLY A 80 2.99 -11.17 -2.65
C GLY A 80 2.86 -9.67 -2.94
N ILE A 81 2.73 -8.84 -1.90
CA ILE A 81 2.70 -7.38 -2.02
C ILE A 81 4.01 -6.85 -2.61
N ASP A 82 5.16 -7.33 -2.11
CA ASP A 82 6.48 -6.95 -2.64
C ASP A 82 6.65 -7.34 -4.12
N GLN A 83 6.12 -8.49 -4.54
CA GLN A 83 6.15 -8.89 -5.95
C GLN A 83 5.33 -7.95 -6.83
N VAL A 84 4.14 -7.53 -6.37
CA VAL A 84 3.33 -6.53 -7.07
C VAL A 84 4.05 -5.19 -7.12
N SER A 85 4.61 -4.74 -5.99
CA SER A 85 5.41 -3.51 -5.91
C SER A 85 6.60 -3.54 -6.87
N ARG A 86 7.32 -4.65 -6.97
CA ARG A 86 8.46 -4.81 -7.91
C ARG A 86 8.02 -4.87 -9.37
N LYS A 87 6.92 -5.56 -9.67
CA LYS A 87 6.36 -5.63 -11.04
C LYS A 87 5.93 -4.25 -11.53
N ASN A 88 5.32 -3.46 -10.64
CA ASN A 88 4.90 -2.11 -10.95
C ASN A 88 6.09 -1.13 -10.93
N GLY A 89 7.05 -1.27 -10.01
CA GLY A 89 8.17 -0.34 -9.83
C GLY A 89 9.37 -0.52 -10.77
N ARG A 90 9.66 -1.74 -11.27
CA ARG A 90 10.79 -1.98 -12.19
C ARG A 90 10.70 -1.23 -13.52
N PRO A 91 9.54 -1.21 -14.21
CA PRO A 91 9.38 -0.42 -15.43
C PRO A 91 9.68 1.07 -15.19
N LEU A 92 9.36 1.58 -14.01
CA LEU A 92 9.43 3.00 -13.69
C LEU A 92 10.82 3.44 -13.27
N LYS A 93 11.57 2.57 -12.59
CA LYS A 93 12.99 2.81 -12.35
C LYS A 93 13.79 2.83 -13.66
N LEU A 94 13.47 1.94 -14.60
CA LEU A 94 14.11 1.94 -15.92
C LEU A 94 13.79 3.20 -16.74
N VAL A 95 12.55 3.71 -16.66
CA VAL A 95 12.17 4.96 -17.36
C VAL A 95 12.71 6.20 -16.65
N ALA A 96 12.70 6.24 -15.30
CA ALA A 96 13.25 7.35 -14.52
C ALA A 96 14.78 7.45 -14.60
N ASP A 97 15.50 6.32 -14.65
CA ASP A 97 16.96 6.27 -14.83
C ASP A 97 17.37 6.50 -16.31
N GLY A 98 16.43 6.83 -17.21
CA GLY A 98 16.70 7.10 -18.63
C GLY A 98 17.11 5.86 -19.45
N GLN A 99 16.95 4.66 -18.89
CA GLN A 99 17.30 3.37 -19.51
C GLN A 99 16.14 2.76 -20.31
N GLY A 100 14.98 3.43 -20.36
CA GLY A 100 13.94 3.16 -21.34
C GLY A 100 14.44 3.54 -22.73
N ASN A 101 14.29 2.63 -23.71
CA ASN A 101 14.62 2.88 -25.11
C ASN A 101 14.06 4.26 -25.52
N ALA A 102 14.95 5.19 -25.89
CA ALA A 102 14.68 6.53 -26.45
C ALA A 102 14.71 7.77 -25.52
N GLY A 103 15.38 7.75 -24.35
CA GLY A 103 15.71 9.01 -23.63
C GLY A 103 14.49 9.85 -23.22
N ALA A 104 13.31 9.22 -23.16
CA ALA A 104 12.06 9.88 -22.82
C ALA A 104 11.99 10.10 -21.30
N VAL A 105 11.87 11.36 -20.89
CA VAL A 105 11.64 11.74 -19.50
C VAL A 105 10.23 11.30 -19.10
N LEU A 106 10.11 10.55 -18.01
CA LEU A 106 8.80 10.17 -17.47
C LEU A 106 8.01 11.44 -17.10
N PRO A 107 6.76 11.61 -17.55
CA PRO A 107 5.96 12.76 -17.13
C PRO A 107 5.81 12.83 -15.61
N ALA A 108 5.88 14.05 -15.06
CA ALA A 108 5.87 14.26 -13.61
C ALA A 108 4.63 13.68 -12.91
N PHE A 109 3.47 13.73 -13.58
CA PHE A 109 2.22 13.16 -13.06
C PHE A 109 2.30 11.64 -12.91
N VAL A 110 2.98 10.95 -13.84
CA VAL A 110 3.20 9.49 -13.76
C VAL A 110 4.14 9.17 -12.61
N ALA A 111 5.25 9.91 -12.48
CA ALA A 111 6.17 9.73 -11.37
C ALA A 111 5.47 9.90 -10.00
N ALA A 112 4.63 10.93 -9.87
CA ALA A 112 3.85 11.20 -8.66
C ALA A 112 2.82 10.09 -8.37
N HIS A 113 2.05 9.66 -9.38
CA HIS A 113 1.08 8.56 -9.24
C HIS A 113 1.76 7.27 -8.76
N VAL A 114 2.92 6.98 -9.31
CA VAL A 114 3.71 5.78 -9.02
C VAL A 114 4.26 5.81 -7.61
N ARG A 115 4.75 6.99 -7.16
CA ARG A 115 5.14 7.18 -5.77
C ARG A 115 3.98 6.87 -4.83
N ARG A 116 2.79 7.41 -5.11
CA ARG A 116 1.58 7.19 -4.30
C ARG A 116 1.12 5.72 -4.30
N LEU A 117 1.19 5.04 -5.44
CA LEU A 117 0.93 3.60 -5.51
C LEU A 117 1.96 2.79 -4.72
N GLY A 118 3.24 3.19 -4.78
CA GLY A 118 4.31 2.61 -3.98
C GLY A 118 4.05 2.75 -2.48
N LEU A 119 3.60 3.93 -2.05
CA LEU A 119 3.20 4.19 -0.67
C LEU A 119 2.01 3.33 -0.23
N ALA A 120 0.98 3.22 -1.07
CA ALA A 120 -0.18 2.37 -0.78
C ALA A 120 0.21 0.89 -0.58
N LEU A 121 1.04 0.35 -1.48
CA LEU A 121 1.53 -1.03 -1.35
C LEU A 121 2.44 -1.20 -0.13
N LYS A 122 3.31 -0.22 0.17
CA LYS A 122 4.17 -0.23 1.35
C LYS A 122 3.36 -0.18 2.65
N ALA A 123 2.28 0.62 2.70
CA ALA A 123 1.34 0.67 3.81
C ALA A 123 0.68 -0.68 4.08
N TRP A 124 0.21 -1.35 3.03
CA TRP A 124 -0.34 -2.70 3.15
C TRP A 124 0.68 -3.73 3.63
N ARG A 125 1.90 -3.70 3.07
CA ARG A 125 2.94 -4.65 3.46
C ARG A 125 3.31 -4.47 4.93
N LEU A 126 3.51 -3.23 5.37
CA LEU A 126 3.92 -2.94 6.74
C LEU A 126 2.79 -3.19 7.75
N LEU A 127 1.52 -3.02 7.35
CA LEU A 127 0.39 -3.49 8.15
C LEU A 127 0.48 -4.99 8.41
N VAL A 128 0.70 -5.78 7.37
CA VAL A 128 0.85 -7.24 7.47
C VAL A 128 2.09 -7.62 8.30
N GLU A 129 3.24 -7.02 8.00
CA GLU A 129 4.52 -7.30 8.69
C GLU A 129 4.49 -6.86 10.18
N SER A 130 3.62 -5.93 10.58
CA SER A 130 3.44 -5.52 11.99
C SER A 130 2.96 -6.65 12.90
N GLY A 131 2.39 -7.72 12.33
CA GLY A 131 2.09 -8.97 13.04
C GLY A 131 3.35 -9.67 13.56
N LEU A 132 4.51 -9.43 12.94
CA LEU A 132 5.82 -10.00 13.33
C LEU A 132 6.67 -9.07 14.19
N ALA A 133 6.38 -7.77 14.19
CA ALA A 133 7.16 -6.74 14.88
C ALA A 133 6.24 -5.80 15.66
N ILE A 134 6.11 -6.05 16.98
CA ILE A 134 5.20 -5.30 17.86
C ILE A 134 5.51 -3.80 17.83
N ASP A 135 6.79 -3.43 17.84
CA ASP A 135 7.25 -2.03 17.83
C ASP A 135 6.87 -1.28 16.54
N ALA A 136 6.59 -1.99 15.44
CA ALA A 136 6.14 -1.40 14.19
C ALA A 136 4.65 -1.04 14.21
N ARG A 137 3.86 -1.56 15.16
CA ARG A 137 2.39 -1.39 15.17
C ARG A 137 1.96 0.06 15.39
N ALA A 138 2.63 0.77 16.29
CA ALA A 138 2.33 2.17 16.58
C ALA A 138 2.56 3.08 15.35
N PRO A 139 3.75 3.09 14.70
CA PRO A 139 3.96 3.93 13.52
C PRO A 139 3.08 3.51 12.33
N VAL A 140 2.78 2.22 12.15
CA VAL A 140 1.80 1.76 11.15
C VAL A 140 0.41 2.36 11.45
N ARG A 141 -0.06 2.27 12.70
CA ARG A 141 -1.35 2.85 13.12
C ARG A 141 -1.40 4.35 12.81
N GLU A 142 -0.37 5.09 13.21
CA GLU A 142 -0.27 6.53 12.96
C GLU A 142 -0.35 6.86 11.45
N ALA A 143 0.34 6.09 10.59
CA ALA A 143 0.27 6.28 9.14
C ALA A 143 -1.15 6.05 8.58
N TRP A 144 -1.83 4.99 9.02
CA TRP A 144 -3.21 4.69 8.59
C TRP A 144 -4.22 5.69 9.13
N SER A 145 -4.04 6.17 10.37
CA SER A 145 -4.86 7.24 10.94
C SER A 145 -4.71 8.55 10.15
N ALA A 146 -3.49 8.91 9.76
CA ALA A 146 -3.26 10.09 8.93
C ALA A 146 -3.93 9.99 7.54
N LEU A 147 -3.91 8.80 6.93
CA LEU A 147 -4.62 8.56 5.66
C LEU A 147 -6.14 8.69 5.79
N ALA A 148 -6.70 8.26 6.92
CA ALA A 148 -8.14 8.32 7.16
C ALA A 148 -8.66 9.74 7.48
N GLN A 149 -7.82 10.64 7.98
CA GLN A 149 -8.22 11.99 8.36
C GLN A 149 -8.64 12.88 7.19
N ASP A 150 -8.15 12.60 5.97
CA ASP A 150 -8.47 13.39 4.77
C ASP A 150 -9.64 12.81 3.96
N GLU A 151 -10.55 12.09 4.62
CA GLU A 151 -11.81 11.64 4.02
C GLU A 151 -12.56 12.74 3.23
N PRO A 152 -12.62 14.01 3.69
CA PRO A 152 -13.27 15.09 2.93
C PRO A 152 -12.65 15.37 1.55
N ALA A 153 -11.39 14.99 1.32
CA ALA A 153 -10.68 15.19 0.05
C ALA A 153 -10.81 13.99 -0.92
N LEU A 154 -11.51 12.91 -0.54
CA LEU A 154 -11.58 11.67 -1.33
C LEU A 154 -12.20 11.86 -2.72
N LEU A 155 -13.29 12.65 -2.84
CA LEU A 155 -13.92 12.88 -4.15
C LEU A 155 -12.97 13.57 -5.14
N ALA A 156 -12.20 14.54 -4.66
CA ALA A 156 -11.18 15.21 -5.46
C ALA A 156 -10.05 14.24 -5.83
N ALA A 157 -9.67 13.34 -4.91
CA ALA A 157 -8.68 12.30 -5.19
C ALA A 157 -9.17 11.30 -6.27
N PHE A 158 -10.43 10.86 -6.24
CA PHE A 158 -10.99 9.97 -7.27
C PHE A 158 -10.98 10.63 -8.64
N ALA A 159 -11.42 11.89 -8.72
CA ALA A 159 -11.37 12.67 -9.95
C ALA A 159 -9.92 12.81 -10.48
N ALA A 160 -8.95 13.08 -9.60
CA ALA A 160 -7.54 13.16 -9.98
C ALA A 160 -6.98 11.81 -10.49
N LEU A 161 -7.36 10.68 -9.89
CA LEU A 161 -6.97 9.36 -10.38
C LEU A 161 -7.55 9.05 -11.76
N ARG A 162 -8.81 9.44 -12.01
CA ARG A 162 -9.43 9.31 -13.35
C ARG A 162 -8.75 10.22 -14.38
N ALA A 163 -8.35 11.44 -13.99
CA ALA A 163 -7.60 12.33 -14.86
C ALA A 163 -6.23 11.73 -15.24
N ILE A 164 -5.50 11.16 -14.27
CA ILE A 164 -4.23 10.45 -14.52
C ILE A 164 -4.43 9.28 -15.48
N GLU A 165 -5.54 8.53 -15.36
CA GLU A 165 -5.88 7.47 -16.30
C GLU A 165 -6.13 7.99 -17.72
N ALA A 166 -6.90 9.08 -17.86
CA ALA A 166 -7.15 9.70 -19.16
C ALA A 166 -5.86 10.22 -19.81
N GLU A 167 -4.99 10.88 -19.03
CA GLU A 167 -3.69 11.36 -19.49
C GLU A 167 -2.77 10.20 -19.90
N ASN A 168 -2.75 9.10 -19.13
CA ASN A 168 -2.00 7.89 -19.49
C ASN A 168 -2.54 7.22 -20.76
N ALA A 169 -3.85 7.19 -20.96
CA ALA A 169 -4.47 6.65 -22.17
C ALA A 169 -4.09 7.46 -23.42
N ALA A 170 -4.00 8.79 -23.29
CA ALA A 170 -3.58 9.68 -24.37
C ALA A 170 -2.11 9.47 -24.80
N LEU A 171 -1.26 8.96 -23.90
CA LEU A 171 0.14 8.62 -24.20
C LEU A 171 0.30 7.22 -24.81
N ALA A 172 -0.73 6.38 -24.78
CA ALA A 172 -0.67 5.03 -25.32
C ALA A 172 -0.73 5.05 -26.86
N ALA A 173 -0.01 4.13 -27.50
CA ALA A 173 -0.06 3.96 -28.96
C ALA A 173 -1.46 3.58 -29.48
N GLU A 174 -2.27 2.94 -28.63
CA GLU A 174 -3.66 2.59 -28.90
C GLU A 174 -4.56 3.06 -27.74
N PRO A 175 -4.99 4.34 -27.72
CA PRO A 175 -5.76 4.91 -26.61
C PRO A 175 -7.07 4.16 -26.32
N GLU A 176 -7.74 3.66 -27.36
CA GLU A 176 -8.97 2.85 -27.29
C GLU A 176 -8.79 1.53 -26.52
N ARG A 177 -7.54 1.03 -26.46
CA ARG A 177 -7.18 -0.21 -25.75
C ARG A 177 -6.50 0.04 -24.41
N ALA A 178 -6.34 1.31 -24.01
CA ALA A 178 -5.74 1.64 -22.73
C ALA A 178 -6.59 1.06 -21.58
N PRO A 179 -5.96 0.42 -20.59
CA PRO A 179 -6.70 -0.16 -19.48
C PRO A 179 -7.41 0.93 -18.68
N THR A 180 -8.73 0.94 -18.73
CA THR A 180 -9.57 1.76 -17.86
C THR A 180 -9.86 1.01 -16.57
N VAL A 181 -9.41 1.57 -15.46
CA VAL A 181 -9.32 0.91 -14.16
C VAL A 181 -10.03 1.73 -13.11
N PHE A 182 -9.70 3.02 -13.00
CA PHE A 182 -10.29 3.96 -12.07
C PHE A 182 -11.64 4.50 -12.56
N SER A 183 -11.81 4.65 -13.87
CA SER A 183 -13.07 5.14 -14.47
C SER A 183 -14.22 4.12 -14.43
N LYS A 184 -13.92 2.86 -14.08
CA LYS A 184 -14.93 1.79 -13.94
C LYS A 184 -15.63 1.77 -12.58
N LEU A 185 -15.18 2.57 -11.63
CA LEU A 185 -15.74 2.65 -10.29
C LEU A 185 -16.46 3.98 -10.12
N GLU A 186 -17.72 3.92 -9.70
CA GLU A 186 -18.48 5.10 -9.31
C GLU A 186 -17.97 5.65 -7.96
N ASP A 187 -18.26 6.91 -7.66
CA ASP A 187 -17.80 7.54 -6.40
C ASP A 187 -18.34 6.82 -5.16
N SER A 188 -19.57 6.30 -5.23
CA SER A 188 -20.21 5.49 -4.18
C SER A 188 -19.44 4.20 -3.89
N ASP A 189 -18.99 3.50 -4.94
CA ASP A 189 -18.14 2.30 -4.81
C ASP A 189 -16.79 2.64 -4.20
N TRP A 190 -16.18 3.75 -4.64
CA TRP A 190 -14.91 4.22 -4.11
C TRP A 190 -14.99 4.55 -2.62
N LEU A 191 -16.01 5.31 -2.20
CA LEU A 191 -16.25 5.63 -0.81
C LEU A 191 -16.47 4.36 0.02
N SER A 192 -17.27 3.43 -0.48
CA SER A 192 -17.51 2.14 0.18
C SER A 192 -16.22 1.35 0.37
N LEU A 193 -15.33 1.34 -0.62
CA LEU A 193 -14.02 0.68 -0.50
C LEU A 193 -13.13 1.37 0.54
N CYS A 194 -13.09 2.70 0.55
CA CYS A 194 -12.28 3.46 1.50
C CYS A 194 -12.76 3.25 2.95
N ALA A 195 -14.08 3.15 3.15
CA ALA A 195 -14.67 2.87 4.46
C ALA A 195 -14.35 1.45 4.99
N THR A 196 -14.02 0.49 4.12
CA THR A 196 -13.64 -0.88 4.53
C THR A 196 -12.18 -1.04 4.91
N LEU A 197 -11.37 0.01 4.75
CA LEU A 197 -9.97 -0.03 5.13
C LEU A 197 -9.84 -0.10 6.65
N PRO A 198 -8.84 -0.84 7.17
CA PRO A 198 -8.64 -0.94 8.60
C PRO A 198 -8.31 0.45 9.15
N LEU A 199 -9.33 1.12 9.70
CA LEU A 199 -9.14 2.25 10.58
C LEU A 199 -8.46 1.68 11.81
N ALA A 200 -7.22 2.10 12.00
CA ALA A 200 -6.35 1.51 13.01
C ALA A 200 -6.90 1.86 14.41
N GLY A 201 -7.79 1.01 14.94
CA GLY A 201 -8.48 1.25 16.22
C GLY A 201 -9.60 0.27 16.58
N GLU A 202 -10.42 -0.22 15.65
CA GLU A 202 -11.68 -0.88 16.06
C GLU A 202 -11.57 -2.38 16.40
N ALA A 203 -10.53 -3.08 15.93
CA ALA A 203 -10.42 -4.52 16.12
C ALA A 203 -9.88 -4.96 17.50
N ALA A 204 -9.38 -4.04 18.33
CA ALA A 204 -8.74 -4.39 19.61
C ALA A 204 -9.61 -4.10 20.85
N GLU A 205 -10.62 -3.24 20.78
CA GLU A 205 -11.43 -2.87 21.96
C GLU A 205 -12.71 -3.69 22.11
N SER A 206 -13.13 -4.44 21.09
CA SER A 206 -14.33 -5.28 21.14
C SER A 206 -14.11 -6.68 21.72
N SER A 207 -12.87 -7.07 22.07
CA SER A 207 -12.56 -8.37 22.69
C SER A 207 -12.25 -8.30 24.20
N SER A 208 -12.44 -7.14 24.84
CA SER A 208 -12.31 -6.98 26.30
C SER A 208 -13.65 -6.88 27.03
N ALA A 209 -14.77 -7.04 26.32
CA ALA A 209 -16.11 -6.98 26.88
C ALA A 209 -16.95 -8.18 26.41
N ALA A 210 -16.55 -9.38 26.82
CA ALA A 210 -17.39 -10.59 26.84
C ALA A 210 -16.88 -11.55 27.91
#